data_AF-A0A268KBM0-F1
#
_entry.id   AF-A0A268KBM0-F1
#
_cell.length_a   1.000
_cell.length_b   1.000
_cell.length_c   1.000
_cell.angle_alpha   90.00
_cell.angle_beta   90.00
_cell.angle_gamma   90.00
#
_symmetry.space_group_name_H-M   'P 1'
#
loop_
_entity.id
_entity.type
_entity.pdbx_description
1 polymer ?
#
loop_
_entity_poly.entity_id
_entity_poly.type
_entity_poly.pdbx_seq_one_letter_code
_entity_poly.pdbx_strand_id
1 'polypeptide(L)'
;MKNEKGFTLVEMMIVMLVISVLLIVTIPNVAKHNTNINNKGCEAYVKMVQAQVQSYIIDKNKVPTMANLISEEYLMEDKGCPNGTKNVLIDSEGKVTAAATTS
;
A
#
# COMPACT_ATOMS: atom_id res chain seq x y z
N MET A 1 43.17 -3.32 -40.82
CA MET A 1 41.83 -3.94 -40.89
C MET A 1 41.46 -4.36 -39.48
N LYS A 2 40.49 -3.68 -38.85
CA LYS A 2 40.08 -3.95 -37.47
C LYS A 2 39.26 -5.24 -37.43
N ASN A 3 39.70 -6.18 -36.60
CA ASN A 3 39.10 -7.49 -36.44
C ASN A 3 37.94 -7.35 -35.42
N GLU A 4 36.77 -6.94 -35.90
CA GLU A 4 35.55 -6.86 -35.09
C GLU A 4 35.01 -8.28 -34.84
N LYS A 5 35.65 -9.02 -33.93
CA LYS A 5 35.10 -10.25 -33.36
C LYS A 5 34.05 -9.88 -32.31
N GLY A 6 32.97 -9.23 -32.74
CA GLY A 6 31.85 -8.82 -31.90
C GLY A 6 30.68 -9.78 -32.05
N PHE A 7 30.27 -10.38 -30.94
CA PHE A 7 29.00 -11.10 -30.72
C PHE A 7 28.72 -12.28 -31.66
N THR A 8 29.04 -13.47 -31.17
CA THR A 8 28.48 -14.69 -31.76
C THR A 8 27.02 -14.88 -31.33
N LEU A 9 26.22 -15.61 -32.12
CA LEU A 9 24.85 -15.97 -31.75
C LEU A 9 24.80 -16.67 -30.37
N VAL A 10 25.81 -17.49 -30.06
CA VAL A 10 25.94 -18.19 -28.78
C VAL A 10 26.04 -17.22 -27.61
N GLU A 11 26.73 -16.10 -27.79
CA GLU A 11 26.90 -15.06 -26.77
C GLU A 11 25.55 -14.40 -26.44
N MET A 12 24.74 -14.09 -27.46
CA MET A 12 23.39 -13.56 -27.26
C MET A 12 22.46 -14.57 -26.59
N MET A 13 22.59 -15.87 -26.87
CA MET A 13 21.79 -16.92 -26.23
C MET A 13 22.10 -17.05 -24.73
N ILE A 14 23.38 -17.00 -24.35
CA ILE A 14 23.79 -17.05 -22.94
C ILE A 14 23.28 -15.82 -22.20
N VAL A 15 23.34 -14.62 -22.81
CA VAL A 15 22.81 -13.38 -22.22
C VAL A 15 21.31 -13.49 -21.97
N MET A 16 20.52 -13.96 -22.94
CA MET A 16 19.08 -14.15 -22.78
C MET A 16 18.75 -15.17 -21.69
N LEU A 17 19.52 -16.26 -21.58
CA LEU A 17 19.38 -17.25 -20.51
C LEU A 17 19.60 -16.60 -19.14
N VAL A 18 20.68 -15.84 -18.97
CA VAL A 18 20.97 -15.17 -17.69
C VAL A 18 19.88 -14.15 -17.32
N ILE A 19 19.42 -13.32 -18.27
CA ILE A 19 18.33 -12.36 -18.03
C ILE A 19 17.04 -13.09 -17.59
N SER A 20 16.70 -14.21 -18.22
CA SER A 20 15.50 -14.98 -17.87
C SER A 20 15.53 -15.49 -16.42
N VAL A 21 16.68 -16.00 -15.95
CA VAL A 21 16.86 -16.46 -14.57
C VAL A 21 16.75 -15.29 -13.58
N LEU A 22 17.35 -14.14 -13.90
CA LEU A 22 17.28 -12.94 -13.05
C LEU A 22 15.84 -12.42 -12.90
N LEU A 23 15.04 -12.45 -13.97
CA LEU A 23 13.63 -12.05 -13.92
C LEU A 23 12.80 -12.97 -13.03
N ILE A 24 12.99 -14.30 -13.14
CA ILE A 24 12.29 -15.29 -12.30
C ILE A 24 12.58 -15.08 -10.81
N VAL A 25 13.81 -14.70 -10.43
CA VAL A 25 14.17 -14.43 -9.04
C VAL A 25 13.65 -13.06 -8.57
N THR A 26 13.60 -12.07 -9.46
CA THR A 26 13.21 -10.69 -9.11
C THR A 26 11.71 -10.53 -8.92
N ILE A 27 10.88 -11.16 -9.76
CA ILE A 27 9.40 -11.08 -9.70
C ILE A 27 8.83 -11.45 -8.32
N PRO A 28 9.14 -12.61 -7.71
CA PRO A 28 8.58 -13.00 -6.42
C PRO A 28 9.03 -12.06 -5.28
N ASN A 29 10.24 -11.51 -5.37
CA ASN A 29 10.76 -10.57 -4.38
C ASN A 29 10.00 -9.22 -4.44
N VAL A 30 9.79 -8.67 -5.64
CA VAL A 30 9.04 -7.42 -5.84
C VAL A 30 7.59 -7.55 -5.40
N ALA A 31 6.93 -8.67 -5.70
CA ALA A 31 5.54 -8.91 -5.29
C ALA A 31 5.38 -8.89 -3.75
N LYS A 32 6.32 -9.51 -3.01
CA LYS A 32 6.32 -9.51 -1.54
C LYS A 32 6.59 -8.14 -0.93
N HIS A 33 7.44 -7.33 -1.56
CA HIS A 33 7.66 -5.95 -1.12
C HIS A 33 6.41 -5.08 -1.31
N ASN A 34 5.67 -5.26 -2.41
CA ASN A 34 4.46 -4.49 -2.70
C ASN A 34 3.36 -4.73 -1.64
N THR A 35 3.08 -5.98 -1.27
CA THR A 35 2.07 -6.29 -0.23
C THR A 35 2.44 -5.71 1.13
N ASN A 36 3.72 -5.75 1.50
CA ASN A 36 4.20 -5.17 2.75
C ASN A 36 4.09 -3.63 2.76
N ILE A 37 4.34 -2.98 1.63
CA ILE A 37 4.16 -1.53 1.48
C ILE A 37 2.68 -1.16 1.61
N ASN A 38 1.78 -1.92 1.00
CA ASN A 38 0.34 -1.68 1.09
C ASN A 38 -0.18 -1.87 2.53
N ASN A 39 0.31 -2.87 3.26
CA ASN A 39 0.00 -3.06 4.67
C ASN A 39 0.47 -1.89 5.54
N LYS A 40 1.73 -1.44 5.37
CA LYS A 40 2.25 -0.28 6.10
C LYS A 40 1.50 1.00 5.75
N GLY A 41 1.12 1.17 4.49
CA GLY A 41 0.28 2.29 4.04
C GLY A 41 -1.09 2.27 4.71
N CYS A 42 -1.69 1.09 4.87
CA CYS A 42 -2.95 0.94 5.59
C CYS A 42 -2.81 1.26 7.09
N GLU A 43 -1.75 0.78 7.74
CA GLU A 43 -1.49 1.12 9.14
C GLU A 43 -1.31 2.63 9.35
N ALA A 44 -0.59 3.29 8.44
CA ALA A 44 -0.42 4.74 8.46
C ALA A 44 -1.76 5.47 8.25
N TYR A 45 -2.59 4.99 7.33
CA TYR A 45 -3.93 5.54 7.10
C TYR A 45 -4.83 5.40 8.33
N VAL A 46 -4.86 4.23 8.98
CA VAL A 46 -5.58 4.00 10.24
C VAL A 46 -5.11 4.97 11.32
N LYS A 47 -3.80 5.18 11.47
CA LYS A 47 -3.25 6.14 12.45
C LYS A 47 -3.62 7.58 12.14
N MET A 48 -3.63 7.97 10.86
CA MET A 48 -4.07 9.29 10.42
C MET A 48 -5.55 9.50 10.79
N VAL A 49 -6.42 8.58 10.40
CA VAL A 49 -7.86 8.64 10.72
C VAL A 49 -8.08 8.63 12.24
N GLN A 50 -7.32 7.84 12.98
CA GLN A 50 -7.34 7.83 14.45
C GLN A 50 -7.02 9.21 15.04
N ALA A 51 -6.02 9.91 14.52
CA ALA A 51 -5.69 11.26 14.98
C ALA A 51 -6.86 12.23 14.72
N GLN A 52 -7.50 12.13 13.56
CA GLN A 52 -8.66 12.97 13.22
C GLN A 52 -9.87 12.66 14.12
N VAL A 53 -10.13 11.38 14.40
CA VAL A 53 -11.15 10.96 15.36
C VAL A 53 -10.88 11.51 16.75
N GLN A 54 -9.64 11.44 17.22
CA GLN A 54 -9.25 11.98 18.52
C GLN A 54 -9.44 13.50 18.57
N SER A 55 -9.07 14.23 17.51
CA SER A 55 -9.32 15.67 17.43
C SER A 55 -10.81 16.00 17.54
N TYR A 56 -11.66 15.26 16.83
CA TYR A 56 -13.12 15.46 16.92
C TYR A 56 -13.64 15.19 18.34
N ILE A 57 -13.14 14.14 19.02
CA ILE A 57 -13.52 13.83 20.39
C ILE A 57 -13.11 14.98 21.34
N ILE A 58 -11.93 15.56 21.16
CA ILE A 58 -11.46 16.69 21.95
C ILE A 58 -12.36 17.92 21.74
N ASP A 59 -12.75 18.20 20.50
CA ASP A 59 -13.52 19.40 20.15
C ASP A 59 -15.02 19.28 20.49
N LYS A 60 -15.60 18.09 20.33
CA LYS A 60 -17.05 17.85 20.41
C LYS A 60 -17.48 16.94 21.56
N ASN A 61 -16.53 16.37 22.31
CA ASN A 61 -16.78 15.39 23.38
C ASN A 61 -17.68 14.21 22.94
N LYS A 62 -17.60 13.83 21.66
CA LYS A 62 -18.42 12.78 21.06
C LYS A 62 -17.58 11.93 20.11
N VAL A 63 -17.82 10.63 20.10
CA VAL A 63 -17.20 9.72 19.12
C VAL A 63 -17.81 9.99 17.74
N PRO A 64 -17.02 10.40 16.74
CA PRO A 64 -17.51 10.65 15.40
C PRO A 64 -17.78 9.35 14.64
N THR A 65 -18.72 9.39 13.70
CA THR A 65 -18.79 8.42 12.61
C THR A 65 -17.94 8.90 11.42
N MET A 66 -17.62 8.02 10.46
CA MET A 66 -16.91 8.41 9.23
C MET A 66 -17.60 9.57 8.49
N ALA A 67 -18.94 9.60 8.51
CA ALA A 67 -19.71 10.69 7.93
C ALA A 67 -19.50 12.02 8.66
N ASN A 68 -19.35 12.01 9.99
CA ASN A 68 -19.10 13.23 10.77
C ASN A 68 -17.71 13.82 10.48
N LEU A 69 -16.71 12.96 10.28
CA LEU A 69 -15.35 13.39 9.93
C LEU A 69 -15.32 14.07 8.56
N ILE A 70 -16.12 13.58 7.61
CA ILE A 70 -16.21 14.18 6.26
C ILE A 70 -17.04 15.47 6.30
N SER A 71 -18.18 15.47 6.99
CA SER A 71 -19.06 16.64 7.05
C SER A 71 -18.44 17.83 7.78
N GLU A 72 -17.57 17.57 8.77
CA GLU A 72 -16.88 18.60 9.54
C GLU A 72 -15.42 18.80 9.10
N GLU A 73 -15.07 18.37 7.87
CA GLU A 73 -13.77 18.61 7.20
C GLU A 73 -12.53 18.04 7.92
N TYR A 74 -12.70 17.18 8.92
CA TYR A 74 -11.60 16.42 9.52
C TYR A 74 -11.01 15.39 8.55
N LEU A 75 -11.78 14.93 7.57
CA LEU A 75 -11.33 14.10 6.46
C LEU A 75 -11.94 14.59 5.14
N MET A 76 -11.13 14.75 4.10
CA MET A 76 -11.63 15.18 2.79
C MET A 76 -12.41 14.07 2.06
N GLU A 77 -11.94 12.83 2.16
CA GLU A 77 -12.55 11.68 1.50
C GLU A 77 -12.12 10.38 2.20
N ASP A 78 -12.99 9.38 2.20
CA ASP A 78 -12.59 8.01 2.53
C ASP A 78 -11.84 7.40 1.35
N LYS A 79 -10.51 7.60 1.33
CA LYS A 79 -9.61 7.05 0.31
C LYS A 79 -9.45 5.52 0.45
N GLY A 80 -9.84 4.94 1.59
CA GLY A 80 -9.56 3.54 1.92
C GLY A 80 -8.06 3.25 2.03
N CYS A 81 -7.72 2.02 2.41
CA CYS A 81 -6.34 1.57 2.47
C CYS A 81 -5.78 1.18 1.08
N PRO A 82 -4.48 1.40 0.84
CA PRO A 82 -3.82 1.02 -0.42
C PRO A 82 -3.73 -0.50 -0.64
N ASN A 83 -4.08 -1.33 0.35
CA ASN A 83 -4.17 -2.79 0.23
C ASN A 83 -5.53 -3.29 -0.31
N GLY A 84 -6.35 -2.40 -0.89
CA GLY A 84 -7.68 -2.76 -1.43
C GLY A 84 -8.79 -2.85 -0.37
N THR A 85 -8.45 -2.72 0.92
CA THR A 85 -9.43 -2.54 2.00
C THR A 85 -10.07 -1.17 1.86
N LYS A 86 -11.29 -1.12 1.35
CA LYS A 86 -11.97 0.16 1.11
C LYS A 86 -12.45 0.86 2.37
N ASN A 87 -12.64 0.14 3.49
CA ASN A 87 -13.33 0.68 4.65
C ASN A 87 -12.50 0.57 5.93
N VAL A 88 -12.49 1.66 6.69
CA VAL A 88 -11.97 1.69 8.06
C VAL A 88 -13.16 1.87 9.00
N LEU A 89 -13.19 1.07 10.07
CA LEU A 89 -14.26 1.06 11.07
C LEU A 89 -13.83 1.86 12.29
N ILE A 90 -14.77 2.64 12.84
CA ILE A 90 -14.60 3.35 14.11
C ILE A 90 -15.51 2.64 15.14
N ASP A 91 -14.93 2.14 16.23
CA ASP A 91 -15.68 1.52 17.31
C ASP A 91 -16.32 2.55 18.26
N SER A 92 -17.12 2.07 19.22
CA SER A 92 -17.81 2.91 20.21
C SER A 92 -16.87 3.66 21.16
N GLU A 93 -15.58 3.30 21.19
CA GLU A 93 -14.54 3.93 22.01
C GLU A 93 -13.71 4.94 21.18
N GLY A 94 -14.04 5.11 19.89
CA GLY A 94 -13.32 5.97 18.97
C GLY A 94 -12.02 5.38 18.45
N LYS A 95 -11.81 4.07 18.59
CA LYS A 95 -10.67 3.37 18.03
C LYS A 95 -10.95 2.94 16.59
N VAL A 96 -9.97 3.21 15.75
CA VAL A 96 -10.03 3.06 14.30
C VAL A 96 -9.34 1.75 13.92
N THR A 97 -10.04 0.90 13.17
CA THR A 97 -9.54 -0.42 12.75
C THR A 97 -9.80 -0.62 11.26
N ALA A 98 -8.80 -1.03 10.49
CA ALA A 98 -9.01 -1.42 9.10
C ALA A 98 -9.91 -2.66 9.06
N ALA A 99 -10.99 -2.64 8.27
CA ALA A 99 -11.81 -3.84 8.07
C ALA A 99 -10.92 -4.92 7.46
N ALA A 100 -10.85 -6.12 8.04
CA ALA A 100 -10.04 -7.17 7.43
C ALA A 100 -10.54 -7.40 6.00
N THR A 101 -9.64 -7.33 5.02
CA THR A 101 -9.93 -7.72 3.65
C THR A 101 -10.32 -9.19 3.69
N THR A 102 -11.60 -9.48 3.53
CA THR A 102 -12.04 -10.82 3.15
C THR A 102 -11.63 -11.00 1.70
N SER A 103 -10.45 -11.58 1.51
CA SER A 103 -10.02 -12.22 0.27
C SER A 103 -9.62 -13.65 0.60
#